data_AF-A0AAU4L1P9-F1
#
_entry.id   AF-A0AAU4L1P9-F1
#
_cell.length_a   1.000
_cell.length_b   1.000
_cell.length_c   1.000
_cell.angle_alpha   90.00
_cell.angle_beta   90.00
_cell.angle_gamma   90.00
#
_symmetry.space_group_name_H-M   'P 1'
#
loop_
_entity.id
_entity.type
_entity.pdbx_description
1 polymer ?
#
loop_
_entity_poly.entity_id
_entity_poly.type
_entity_poly.pdbx_seq_one_letter_code
_entity_poly.pdbx_strand_id
1 'polypeptide(L)'
;MAADAAFEALEPLSDETGAPGDDLWLQAAFLGPADPRLRRAAIARFAAAERALARRDGDGQLAARLAEFAERYPERGRCPADDQLDALGAGLHPLREEQEPEENALC
;
A
#
# COMPACT_ATOMS: atom_id res chain seq x y z
N MET A 1 12.28 -8.71 12.91
CA MET A 1 12.76 -7.61 12.02
C MET A 1 11.56 -6.93 11.35
N ALA A 2 11.77 -5.87 10.56
CA ALA A 2 10.64 -5.21 9.87
C ALA A 2 9.96 -6.14 8.84
N ALA A 3 10.73 -6.99 8.16
CA ALA A 3 10.19 -8.02 7.26
C ALA A 3 9.30 -9.02 8.01
N ASP A 4 9.77 -9.55 9.15
CA ASP A 4 8.99 -10.48 9.97
C ASP A 4 7.70 -9.83 10.47
N ALA A 5 7.76 -8.61 11.03
CA ALA A 5 6.57 -7.90 11.47
C ALA A 5 5.58 -7.61 10.32
N ALA A 6 6.09 -7.33 9.12
CA ALA A 6 5.28 -7.15 7.93
C ALA A 6 4.66 -8.47 7.43
N PHE A 7 5.31 -9.60 7.68
CA PHE A 7 4.79 -10.93 7.37
C PHE A 7 3.74 -11.39 8.40
N GLU A 8 4.02 -11.22 9.69
CA GLU A 8 3.08 -11.48 10.80
C GLU A 8 1.77 -10.69 10.64
N ALA A 9 1.84 -9.47 10.11
CA ALA A 9 0.65 -8.67 9.80
C ALA A 9 -0.31 -9.32 8.79
N LEU A 10 0.16 -10.31 8.01
CA LEU A 10 -0.65 -11.06 7.06
C LEU A 10 -1.25 -12.34 7.66
N GLU A 11 -0.82 -12.81 8.83
CA GLU A 11 -1.37 -14.03 9.45
C GLU A 11 -2.91 -14.04 9.54
N PRO A 12 -3.61 -12.94 9.90
CA PRO A 12 -5.07 -12.94 9.96
C PRO A 12 -5.77 -13.09 8.59
N LEU A 13 -5.01 -13.00 7.51
CA LEU A 13 -5.47 -13.16 6.14
C LEU A 13 -5.25 -14.58 5.62
N SER A 14 -4.33 -15.33 6.24
CA SER A 14 -3.98 -16.68 5.82
C SER A 14 -5.02 -17.71 6.27
N ASP A 15 -5.21 -18.73 5.44
CA ASP A 15 -5.92 -19.97 5.77
C ASP A 15 -4.94 -21.02 6.34
N GLU A 16 -5.40 -22.27 6.49
CA GLU A 16 -4.60 -23.39 6.97
C GLU A 16 -3.35 -23.72 6.12
N THR A 17 -3.28 -23.25 4.88
CA THR A 17 -2.12 -23.40 3.99
C THR A 17 -1.07 -22.30 4.19
N GLY A 18 -1.39 -21.27 4.97
CA GLY A 18 -0.55 -20.10 5.17
C GLY A 18 -0.69 -19.04 4.08
N ALA A 19 -1.55 -19.24 3.08
CA ALA A 19 -1.87 -18.28 2.03
C ALA A 19 -3.28 -17.70 2.21
N PRO A 20 -3.60 -16.54 1.63
CA PRO A 20 -4.98 -16.10 1.52
C PRO A 20 -5.79 -17.13 0.73
N GLY A 21 -6.93 -17.57 1.28
CA GLY A 21 -7.86 -18.44 0.56
C GLY A 21 -8.50 -17.75 -0.65
N ASP A 22 -9.04 -18.53 -1.58
CA ASP A 22 -9.61 -18.04 -2.85
C ASP A 22 -10.66 -16.93 -2.67
N ASP A 23 -11.54 -17.07 -1.67
CA ASP A 23 -12.55 -16.06 -1.36
C ASP A 23 -11.92 -14.72 -0.98
N LEU A 24 -10.81 -14.73 -0.24
CA LEU A 24 -10.13 -13.51 0.15
C LEU A 24 -9.44 -12.85 -1.04
N TRP A 25 -8.89 -13.62 -1.98
CA TRP A 25 -8.35 -13.06 -3.22
C TRP A 25 -9.42 -12.36 -4.05
N LEU A 26 -10.60 -12.98 -4.18
CA LEU A 26 -11.73 -12.37 -4.86
C LEU A 26 -12.18 -11.09 -4.14
N GLN A 27 -12.36 -11.13 -2.82
CA GLN A 27 -12.72 -9.93 -2.05
C GLN A 27 -11.66 -8.83 -2.19
N ALA A 28 -10.37 -9.18 -2.17
CA ALA A 28 -9.29 -8.22 -2.36
C ALA A 28 -9.35 -7.53 -3.73
N ALA A 29 -9.69 -8.27 -4.80
CA ALA A 29 -9.81 -7.72 -6.13
C ALA A 29 -10.99 -6.72 -6.26
N PHE A 30 -12.07 -6.94 -5.53
CA PHE A 30 -13.25 -6.06 -5.56
C PHE A 30 -13.16 -4.89 -4.58
N LEU A 31 -12.66 -5.12 -3.37
CA LEU A 31 -12.71 -4.15 -2.27
C LEU A 31 -11.37 -3.48 -1.99
N GLY A 32 -10.25 -4.15 -2.28
CA GLY A 32 -8.93 -3.67 -1.88
C GLY A 32 -8.89 -3.27 -0.38
N PRO A 33 -8.27 -2.13 -0.03
CA PRO A 33 -8.24 -1.64 1.36
C PRO A 33 -9.59 -1.16 1.93
N ALA A 34 -10.68 -1.18 1.17
CA ALA A 34 -12.01 -0.99 1.73
C ALA A 34 -12.43 -2.20 2.60
N ASP A 35 -11.85 -3.38 2.36
CA ASP A 35 -11.95 -4.52 3.28
C ASP A 35 -11.17 -4.23 4.58
N PRO A 36 -11.82 -4.28 5.77
CA PRO A 36 -11.16 -3.95 7.04
C PRO A 36 -9.97 -4.84 7.41
N ARG A 37 -9.96 -6.11 6.99
CA ARG A 37 -8.85 -7.04 7.26
C ARG A 37 -7.64 -6.65 6.42
N LEU A 38 -7.86 -6.39 5.12
CA LEU A 38 -6.80 -5.95 4.21
C LEU A 38 -6.25 -4.58 4.62
N ARG A 39 -7.13 -3.65 5.01
CA ARG A 39 -6.75 -2.34 5.54
C ARG A 39 -5.82 -2.45 6.74
N ARG A 40 -6.19 -3.29 7.72
CA ARG A 40 -5.41 -3.48 8.96
C ARG A 40 -4.03 -4.04 8.67
N ALA A 41 -3.94 -5.05 7.80
CA ALA A 41 -2.68 -5.63 7.37
C ALA A 41 -1.80 -4.61 6.65
N ALA A 42 -2.38 -3.80 5.74
CA ALA A 42 -1.67 -2.73 5.06
C ALA A 42 -1.10 -1.71 6.06
N ILE A 43 -1.92 -1.16 6.96
CA ILE A 43 -1.47 -0.20 7.99
C ILE A 43 -0.32 -0.78 8.83
N ALA A 44 -0.44 -2.03 9.27
CA ALA A 44 0.60 -2.68 10.07
C ALA A 44 1.93 -2.83 9.30
N ARG A 45 1.87 -3.14 8.00
CA ARG A 45 3.05 -3.24 7.13
C ARG A 45 3.73 -1.89 6.91
N PHE A 46 2.94 -0.82 6.65
CA PHE A 46 3.48 0.54 6.55
C PHE A 46 4.16 0.96 7.85
N ALA A 47 3.53 0.72 9.00
CA ALA A 47 4.14 1.00 10.31
C ALA A 47 5.42 0.19 10.57
N ALA A 48 5.51 -1.06 10.10
CA ALA A 48 6.74 -1.85 10.21
C ALA A 48 7.88 -1.26 9.35
N ALA A 49 7.56 -0.82 8.14
CA ALA A 49 8.51 -0.18 7.23
C ALA A 49 8.98 1.19 7.75
N GLU A 50 8.08 2.04 8.22
CA GLU A 50 8.43 3.34 8.83
C GLU A 50 9.39 3.18 10.01
N ARG A 51 9.11 2.24 10.92
CA ARG A 51 10.01 1.95 12.04
C ARG A 51 11.38 1.51 11.56
N ALA A 52 11.48 0.78 10.45
CA ALA A 52 12.76 0.38 9.86
C ALA A 52 13.52 1.56 9.27
N LEU A 53 12.85 2.42 8.52
CA LEU A 53 13.44 3.61 7.90
C LEU A 53 13.91 4.61 8.95
N ALA A 54 13.15 4.79 10.03
CA ALA A 54 13.53 5.70 11.12
C ALA A 54 14.87 5.35 11.82
N ARG A 55 15.38 4.13 11.64
CA ARG A 55 16.67 3.68 12.17
C ARG A 55 17.83 3.81 11.18
N ARG A 56 17.56 4.21 9.93
CA ARG A 56 18.53 4.28 8.85
C ARG A 56 18.87 5.74 8.57
N ASP A 57 20.15 6.08 8.65
CA ASP A 57 20.62 7.41 8.29
C ASP A 57 20.47 7.63 6.77
N GLY A 58 20.01 8.82 6.37
CA GLY A 58 19.85 9.21 4.97
C GLY A 58 18.50 8.91 4.32
N ASP A 59 17.61 8.16 4.98
CA ASP A 59 16.32 7.73 4.39
C ASP A 59 15.13 8.64 4.74
N GLY A 60 15.38 9.84 5.28
CA GLY A 60 14.32 10.74 5.76
C GLY A 60 13.29 11.13 4.70
N GLN A 61 13.72 11.32 3.44
CA GLN A 61 12.81 11.61 2.34
C GLN A 61 11.89 10.42 2.04
N LEU A 62 12.43 9.21 2.00
CA LEU A 62 11.65 7.99 1.78
C LEU A 62 10.67 7.76 2.93
N ALA A 63 11.09 7.98 4.18
CA ALA A 63 10.21 7.89 5.34
C ALA A 63 9.03 8.87 5.25
N ALA A 64 9.27 10.12 4.83
CA ALA A 64 8.22 11.11 4.62
C ALA A 64 7.25 10.69 3.51
N ARG A 65 7.75 10.21 2.37
CA ARG A 65 6.90 9.71 1.27
C ARG A 65 6.07 8.50 1.67
N LEU A 66 6.64 7.61 2.47
CA LEU A 66 5.94 6.43 2.96
C LEU A 66 4.78 6.83 3.89
N ALA A 67 5.00 7.79 4.79
CA ALA A 67 3.98 8.33 5.68
C ALA A 67 2.86 9.05 4.89
N GLU A 68 3.21 9.90 3.91
CA GLU A 68 2.25 10.55 3.02
C GLU A 68 1.38 9.52 2.27
N PHE A 69 1.99 8.43 1.79
CA PHE A 69 1.27 7.36 1.13
C PHE A 69 0.33 6.64 2.10
N ALA A 70 0.80 6.31 3.32
CA ALA A 70 0.01 5.63 4.33
C ALA A 70 -1.24 6.43 4.71
N GLU A 71 -1.07 7.73 4.96
CA GLU A 71 -2.17 8.65 5.31
C GLU A 71 -3.18 8.78 4.17
N ARG A 72 -2.70 8.89 2.91
CA ARG A 72 -3.57 9.08 1.76
C ARG A 72 -4.41 7.84 1.44
N TYR A 73 -3.85 6.65 1.61
CA TYR A 73 -4.44 5.41 1.10
C TYR A 73 -4.87 4.45 2.23
N PRO A 74 -4.01 3.57 2.79
CA PRO A 74 -4.46 2.52 3.70
C PRO A 74 -5.09 3.08 4.98
N GLU A 75 -4.65 4.23 5.50
CA GLU A 75 -5.31 4.86 6.66
C GLU A 75 -6.74 5.30 6.36
N ARG A 76 -7.04 5.64 5.10
CA ARG A 76 -8.39 6.01 4.65
C ARG A 76 -9.18 4.83 4.10
N GLY A 77 -8.62 3.61 4.13
CA GLY A 77 -9.24 2.44 3.52
C GLY A 77 -9.31 2.56 1.99
N ARG A 78 -8.35 3.27 1.41
CA ARG A 78 -8.23 3.52 -0.03
C ARG A 78 -6.93 2.95 -0.60
N CYS A 79 -6.85 2.91 -1.92
CA CYS A 79 -5.67 2.62 -2.72
C CYS A 79 -5.59 3.56 -3.94
N PRO A 80 -4.46 3.60 -4.66
CA PRO A 80 -4.33 4.42 -5.86
C PRO A 80 -5.38 4.14 -6.95
N ALA A 81 -5.95 2.93 -7.01
CA ALA A 81 -7.03 2.62 -7.95
C ALA A 81 -8.31 3.41 -7.65
N ASP A 82 -8.58 3.75 -6.38
CA ASP A 82 -9.75 4.55 -6.01
C ASP A 82 -9.68 5.96 -6.59
N ASP A 83 -8.49 6.54 -6.74
CA ASP A 83 -8.30 7.83 -7.38
C ASP A 83 -8.65 7.76 -8.88
N GLN A 84 -8.35 6.64 -9.54
CA GLN A 84 -8.71 6.40 -10.95
C GLN A 84 -10.23 6.16 -11.11
N LEU A 85 -10.85 5.46 -10.16
CA LEU A 85 -12.30 5.25 -10.13
C LEU A 85 -13.05 6.55 -9.87
N ASP A 86 -12.57 7.38 -8.94
CA ASP A 86 -13.12 8.71 -8.67
C ASP A 86 -13.03 9.60 -9.92
N ALA A 87 -11.89 9.58 -10.62
CA ALA A 87 -11.70 10.32 -11.88
C ALA A 87 -12.70 9.87 -12.96
N LEU A 88 -12.82 8.55 -13.17
CA LEU A 88 -13.80 7.98 -14.11
C LEU A 88 -15.24 8.38 -13.76
N GLY A 89 -15.61 8.31 -12.48
CA GLY A 89 -16.93 8.72 -11.99
C GLY A 89 -17.22 10.21 -12.17
N ALA A 90 -16.19 11.05 -12.10
CA ALA A 90 -16.27 12.49 -12.36
C ALA A 90 -16.26 12.85 -13.86
N GLY A 91 -16.18 11.87 -14.75
CA GLY A 91 -16.08 12.10 -16.20
C GLY A 91 -14.70 12.57 -16.66
N LEU A 92 -13.68 12.45 -15.82
CA LEU A 92 -12.29 12.64 -16.19
C LEU A 92 -11.74 11.32 -16.75
N HIS A 93 -10.94 11.41 -17.81
CA HIS A 93 -10.23 10.23 -18.30
C HIS A 93 -9.14 9.85 -17.28
N PRO A 94 -9.04 8.59 -16.82
CA PRO A 94 -8.01 8.18 -15.89
C PRO A 94 -6.63 8.43 -16.50
N LEU A 95 -5.71 8.92 -15.68
CA LEU A 95 -4.37 9.32 -16.11
C LEU A 95 -3.54 8.07 -16.37
N ARG A 96 -3.10 7.88 -17.62
CA ARG A 96 -1.84 7.18 -17.92
C ARG A 96 -0.71 8.15 -17.59
N GLU A 97 -0.51 8.42 -16.30
CA GLU A 97 0.73 9.05 -15.82
C GLU A 97 1.54 7.94 -15.15
N GLU A 98 2.06 7.04 -15.98
CA GLU A 98 3.28 6.35 -15.61
C GLU A 98 4.33 7.45 -15.50
N GLN A 99 4.68 7.79 -14.26
CA GLN A 99 5.85 8.62 -14.00
C GLN A 99 7.04 7.79 -14.48
N GLU A 100 7.40 7.92 -15.76
CA GLU A 100 8.75 7.64 -16.19
C GLU A 100 9.63 8.53 -15.31
N PRO A 101 10.52 7.96 -14.48
CA PRO A 101 11.54 8.79 -13.88
C PRO A 101 12.24 9.50 -15.03
N GLU A 102 12.37 10.82 -14.95
CA GLU A 102 13.24 11.60 -15.82
C GLU A 102 14.65 11.02 -15.72
N GLU A 103 14.93 10.03 -16.56
CA GLU A 103 16.25 9.50 -16.83
C GLU A 103 16.98 10.53 -17.69
N ASN A 104 17.30 11.70 -17.11
CA ASN A 104 18.54 12.40 -17.42
C ASN A 104 18.85 13.55 -16.45
N ALA A 105 19.71 13.28 -15.47
CA ALA A 105 20.64 14.28 -14.96
C ALA A 105 21.80 13.59 -14.23
N LEU A 106 22.77 13.06 -14.99
CA LEU A 106 24.21 13.22 -14.76
C LEU A 106 24.98 12.24 -15.68
N CYS A 107 25.41 12.78 -16.83
CA CYS A 107 26.79 12.58 -17.27
C CYS A 107 27.73 13.31 -16.31
#